data_AF-A0A2Z2NPY4-F1
#
_entry.id   AF-A0A2Z2NPY4-F1
#
_cell.length_a   1.000
_cell.length_b   1.000
_cell.length_c   1.000
_cell.angle_alpha   90.00
_cell.angle_beta   90.00
_cell.angle_gamma   90.00
#
_symmetry.space_group_name_H-M   'P 1'
#
loop_
_entity.id
_entity.type
_entity.pdbx_description
1 polymer ?
#
loop_
_entity_poly.entity_id
_entity_poly.type
_entity_poly.pdbx_seq_one_letter_code
_entity_poly.pdbx_strand_id
1 'polypeptide(L)'
;MERYPKTVDAILEGGHEIGHHSWAHEDPMEHSDEKEAELFGRALDTHVRMTGRRPCGYRAPVYSLTPAIVNRLIEHDFLYDSSMMADDLPYEVVTSKGSIIEIPPHWGTDDWWTKE
;
A
#
# COMPACT_ATOMS: atom_id res chain seq x y z
N MET A 1 -2.55 12.30 -1.77
CA MET A 1 -2.60 13.15 -0.55
C MET A 1 -2.45 14.64 -0.84
N GLU A 2 -1.41 15.08 -1.56
CA GLU A 2 -1.13 16.52 -1.77
C GLU A 2 -2.25 17.30 -2.47
N ARG A 3 -3.06 16.64 -3.29
CA ARG A 3 -4.19 17.27 -3.98
C ARG A 3 -5.30 17.70 -3.03
N TYR A 4 -5.46 17.01 -1.90
CA TYR A 4 -6.55 17.19 -0.95
C TYR A 4 -6.04 17.23 0.50
N PRO A 5 -5.20 18.21 0.87
CA PRO A 5 -4.57 18.24 2.20
C PRO A 5 -5.59 18.34 3.33
N LYS A 6 -6.66 19.13 3.15
CA LYS A 6 -7.75 19.24 4.16
C LYS A 6 -8.44 17.91 4.44
N THR A 7 -8.53 17.02 3.45
CA THR A 7 -9.08 15.68 3.64
C THR A 7 -8.13 14.81 4.46
N VAL A 8 -6.83 14.92 4.22
CA VAL A 8 -5.81 14.25 5.04
C VAL A 8 -5.90 14.72 6.49
N ASP A 9 -6.02 16.04 6.72
CA ASP A 9 -6.16 16.61 8.07
C ASP A 9 -7.40 16.05 8.78
N ALA A 10 -8.56 16.03 8.10
CA ALA A 10 -9.80 15.49 8.67
C ALA A 10 -9.70 14.00 9.03
N ILE A 11 -9.01 13.19 8.22
CA ILE A 11 -8.77 11.77 8.49
C ILE A 11 -7.90 11.60 9.75
N LEU A 12 -6.86 12.44 9.90
CA LEU A 12 -5.98 12.44 11.06
C LEU A 12 -6.70 12.93 12.34
N GLU A 13 -7.50 13.98 12.25
CA GLU A 13 -8.33 14.48 13.35
C GLU A 13 -9.35 13.44 13.82
N GLY A 14 -9.85 12.61 12.91
CA GLY A 14 -10.71 11.45 13.22
C GLY A 14 -9.99 10.28 13.88
N GLY A 15 -8.66 10.32 14.00
CA GLY A 15 -7.86 9.26 14.61
C GLY A 15 -7.65 8.04 13.71
N HIS A 16 -7.86 8.16 12.40
CA HIS A 16 -7.73 7.06 11.45
C HIS A 16 -6.27 6.85 10.98
N GLU A 17 -5.94 5.61 10.62
CA GLU A 17 -4.69 5.27 9.92
C GLU A 17 -4.72 5.76 8.46
N ILE A 18 -3.55 6.11 7.91
CA ILE A 18 -3.37 6.40 6.48
C ILE A 18 -2.27 5.48 5.94
N GLY A 19 -2.66 4.45 5.18
CA GLY A 19 -1.76 3.49 4.52
C GLY A 19 -1.21 3.98 3.19
N HIS A 20 -0.12 3.36 2.74
CA HIS A 20 0.55 3.67 1.47
C HIS A 20 -0.19 2.99 0.30
N HIS A 21 -0.39 3.74 -0.79
CA HIS A 21 -1.11 3.26 -1.97
C HIS A 21 -0.44 3.74 -3.28
N SER A 22 0.90 3.64 -3.32
CA SER A 22 1.74 4.21 -4.38
C SER A 22 1.57 5.73 -4.52
N TRP A 23 2.05 6.31 -5.64
CA TRP A 23 2.11 7.75 -5.85
C TRP A 23 0.82 8.32 -6.45
N ALA A 24 0.41 7.80 -7.61
CA ALA A 24 -0.73 8.28 -8.38
C ALA A 24 -1.61 7.14 -8.93
N HIS A 25 -1.60 5.99 -8.25
CA HIS A 25 -2.39 4.81 -8.61
C HIS A 25 -1.94 4.16 -9.95
N GLU A 26 -0.64 4.08 -10.16
CA GLU A 26 -0.03 3.37 -11.29
C GLU A 26 -0.09 1.85 -11.08
N ASP A 27 -0.38 1.07 -12.13
CA ASP A 27 -0.27 -0.40 -12.06
C ASP A 27 1.23 -0.78 -12.11
N PRO A 28 1.78 -1.42 -11.05
CA PRO A 28 3.19 -1.78 -11.01
C PRO A 28 3.62 -2.76 -12.10
N MET A 29 2.69 -3.40 -12.82
CA MET A 29 2.99 -4.27 -13.96
C MET A 29 3.25 -3.50 -15.25
N GLU A 30 2.95 -2.21 -15.30
CA GLU A 30 3.10 -1.38 -16.51
C GLU A 30 4.40 -0.56 -16.56
N HIS A 31 5.26 -0.66 -15.54
CA HIS A 31 6.55 0.04 -15.50
C HIS A 31 7.67 -0.77 -14.85
N SER A 32 8.90 -0.26 -14.89
CA SER A 32 10.07 -0.94 -14.33
C SER A 32 10.14 -0.85 -12.81
N ASP A 33 10.87 -1.77 -12.18
CA ASP A 33 11.05 -1.75 -10.72
C ASP A 33 11.76 -0.47 -10.24
N GLU A 34 12.67 0.09 -11.03
CA GLU A 34 13.31 1.37 -10.70
C GLU A 34 12.29 2.51 -10.65
N LYS A 35 11.33 2.50 -11.58
CA LYS A 35 10.25 3.49 -11.57
C LYS A 35 9.33 3.29 -10.38
N GLU A 36 8.98 2.05 -10.07
CA GLU A 36 8.17 1.72 -8.89
C GLU A 36 8.87 2.17 -7.60
N ALA A 37 10.18 1.94 -7.47
CA ALA A 37 10.96 2.39 -6.30
C ALA A 37 10.96 3.92 -6.15
N GLU A 38 11.07 4.67 -7.26
CA GLU A 38 10.96 6.13 -7.27
C GLU A 38 9.59 6.59 -6.75
N LEU A 39 8.50 6.01 -7.29
CA LEU A 39 7.13 6.35 -6.93
C LEU A 39 6.84 5.99 -5.47
N PHE A 40 7.27 4.80 -5.03
CA PHE A 40 7.15 4.34 -3.66
C PHE A 40 7.82 5.29 -2.68
N GLY A 41 9.08 5.66 -2.94
CA GLY A 41 9.85 6.58 -2.10
C GLY A 41 9.22 7.97 -2.04
N ARG A 42 8.77 8.49 -3.18
CA ARG A 42 8.09 9.80 -3.25
C ARG A 42 6.79 9.84 -2.45
N ALA A 43 5.99 8.77 -2.53
CA ALA A 43 4.78 8.62 -1.73
C ALA A 43 5.13 8.54 -0.24
N LEU A 44 6.13 7.74 0.13
CA LEU A 44 6.60 7.58 1.51
C LEU A 44 7.05 8.92 2.14
N ASP A 45 7.83 9.72 1.41
CA ASP A 45 8.25 11.05 1.85
C ASP A 45 7.05 11.99 2.06
N THR A 46 6.02 11.87 1.21
CA THR A 46 4.79 12.63 1.33
C THR A 46 3.97 12.22 2.55
N HIS A 47 3.91 10.93 2.88
CA HIS A 47 3.30 10.46 4.14
C HIS A 47 3.99 11.09 5.35
N VAL A 48 5.32 11.03 5.43
CA VAL A 48 6.06 11.59 6.56
C VAL A 48 5.83 13.10 6.67
N ARG A 49 5.91 13.83 5.55
CA ARG A 49 5.73 15.28 5.54
C ARG A 49 4.32 15.72 5.94
N MET A 50 3.27 15.01 5.52
CA MET A 50 1.88 15.42 5.75
C MET A 50 1.29 14.86 7.04
N THR A 51 1.76 13.71 7.52
CA THR A 51 1.17 13.03 8.69
C THR A 51 2.11 12.98 9.90
N GLY A 52 3.39 13.33 9.71
CA GLY A 52 4.43 13.20 10.73
C GLY A 52 4.84 11.74 11.02
N ARG A 53 4.29 10.76 10.30
CA ARG A 53 4.53 9.32 10.52
C ARG A 53 4.80 8.59 9.21
N ARG A 54 5.52 7.47 9.31
CA ARG A 54 5.58 6.47 8.23
C ARG A 54 4.29 5.65 8.24
N PRO A 55 3.73 5.28 7.07
CA PRO A 55 2.62 4.35 7.01
C PRO A 55 3.07 2.95 7.46
N CYS A 56 2.18 2.22 8.12
CA CYS A 56 2.43 0.83 8.54
C CYS A 56 1.82 -0.20 7.59
N GLY A 57 0.78 0.16 6.87
CA GLY A 57 0.13 -0.66 5.85
C GLY A 57 0.43 -0.21 4.43
N TYR A 58 0.49 -1.17 3.52
CA TYR A 58 0.50 -0.96 2.08
C TYR A 58 -0.69 -1.67 1.43
N ARG A 59 -1.20 -1.08 0.36
CA ARG A 59 -2.08 -1.74 -0.59
C ARG A 59 -1.63 -1.35 -1.99
N ALA A 60 -1.47 -2.31 -2.88
CA ALA A 60 -1.10 -2.02 -4.25
C ALA A 60 -2.27 -1.38 -5.01
N PRO A 61 -2.02 -0.40 -5.89
CA PRO A 61 -2.98 -0.01 -6.90
C PRO A 61 -3.46 -1.24 -7.68
N VAL A 62 -4.76 -1.29 -7.98
CA VAL A 62 -5.42 -2.39 -8.70
C VAL A 62 -5.18 -3.81 -8.15
N TYR A 63 -4.75 -3.95 -6.88
CA TYR A 63 -4.35 -5.21 -6.23
C TYR A 63 -3.22 -5.98 -6.96
N SER A 64 -2.36 -5.26 -7.68
CA SER A 64 -1.29 -5.88 -8.48
C SER A 64 0.06 -5.76 -7.79
N LEU A 65 0.79 -6.87 -7.63
CA LEU A 65 2.06 -6.89 -6.91
C LEU A 65 3.16 -7.63 -7.66
N THR A 66 4.39 -7.17 -7.44
CA THR A 66 5.61 -7.86 -7.85
C THR A 66 6.38 -8.34 -6.62
N PRO A 67 7.19 -9.41 -6.72
CA PRO A 67 8.08 -9.83 -5.63
C PRO A 67 9.04 -8.73 -5.14
N ALA A 68 9.41 -7.80 -6.03
CA ALA A 68 10.26 -6.68 -5.69
C ALA A 68 9.55 -5.68 -4.76
N ILE A 69 8.25 -5.43 -4.96
CA ILE A 69 7.45 -4.62 -4.03
C ILE A 69 7.40 -5.28 -2.66
N VAL A 70 7.10 -6.58 -2.58
CA VAL A 70 7.04 -7.30 -1.30
C VAL A 70 8.36 -7.18 -0.53
N ASN A 71 9.49 -7.37 -1.22
CA ASN A 71 10.81 -7.17 -0.61
C ASN A 71 11.02 -5.73 -0.15
N ARG A 72 10.56 -4.73 -0.93
CA ARG A 72 10.65 -3.32 -0.55
C ARG A 72 9.82 -3.00 0.69
N LEU A 73 8.61 -3.57 0.82
CA LEU A 73 7.79 -3.40 2.02
C LEU A 73 8.52 -3.91 3.27
N ILE A 74 9.12 -5.10 3.17
CA ILE A 74 9.94 -5.70 4.23
C ILE A 74 11.15 -4.83 4.57
N GLU A 75 11.91 -4.39 3.55
CA GLU A 75 13.11 -3.54 3.73
C GLU A 75 12.79 -2.15 4.31
N HIS A 76 11.54 -1.71 4.24
CA HIS A 76 11.05 -0.45 4.80
C HIS A 76 10.21 -0.62 6.08
N ASP A 77 10.27 -1.81 6.71
CA ASP A 77 9.60 -2.13 7.98
C ASP A 77 8.07 -1.94 7.95
N PHE A 78 7.41 -2.19 6.81
CA PHE A 78 5.95 -2.24 6.75
C PHE A 78 5.44 -3.43 7.57
N LEU A 79 4.34 -3.20 8.30
CA LEU A 79 3.73 -4.22 9.15
C LEU A 79 2.86 -5.18 8.33
N TYR A 80 2.13 -4.65 7.33
CA TYR A 80 1.24 -5.46 6.52
C TYR A 80 1.10 -4.97 5.08
N ASP A 81 0.79 -5.92 4.20
CA ASP A 81 0.22 -5.72 2.88
C ASP A 81 -1.27 -6.11 2.90
N SER A 82 -2.04 -5.56 1.97
CA SER A 82 -3.47 -5.87 1.79
C SER A 82 -3.83 -5.82 0.31
N SER A 83 -3.21 -6.74 -0.44
CA SER A 83 -3.26 -6.79 -1.90
C SER A 83 -3.39 -8.20 -2.45
N MET A 84 -2.98 -9.22 -1.71
CA MET A 84 -2.96 -10.62 -2.16
C MET A 84 -4.19 -11.38 -1.68
N MET A 85 -4.74 -12.24 -2.54
CA MET A 85 -6.01 -12.94 -2.28
C MET A 85 -5.83 -14.46 -2.10
N ALA A 86 -4.71 -14.90 -1.49
CA ALA A 86 -4.41 -16.33 -1.41
C ALA A 86 -5.22 -17.08 -0.34
N ASP A 87 -5.82 -16.37 0.62
CA ASP A 87 -6.59 -16.93 1.73
C ASP A 87 -7.66 -15.92 2.19
N ASP A 88 -8.61 -16.35 3.00
CA ASP A 88 -9.63 -15.50 3.64
C ASP A 88 -9.16 -14.96 5.01
N LEU A 89 -8.15 -15.59 5.61
CA LEU A 89 -7.57 -15.19 6.89
C LEU A 89 -6.20 -14.52 6.69
N PRO A 90 -5.77 -13.61 7.58
CA PRO A 90 -4.42 -13.07 7.51
C PRO A 90 -3.35 -14.16 7.55
N TYR A 91 -2.32 -14.01 6.73
CA TYR A 91 -1.23 -14.99 6.60
C TYR A 91 0.13 -14.30 6.44
N GLU A 92 1.21 -15.03 6.71
CA GLU A 92 2.57 -14.51 6.58
C GLU A 92 3.11 -14.79 5.17
N VAL A 93 3.58 -13.74 4.49
CA VAL A 93 4.32 -13.83 3.23
C VAL A 93 5.80 -13.82 3.56
N VAL A 94 6.49 -14.93 3.26
CA VAL A 94 7.93 -15.10 3.54
C VAL A 94 8.74 -14.96 2.27
N THR A 95 9.79 -14.14 2.31
CA THR A 95 10.78 -14.00 1.24
C THR A 95 12.19 -14.26 1.77
N SER A 96 13.20 -14.21 0.90
CA SER A 96 14.60 -14.28 1.33
C SER A 96 15.06 -13.04 2.13
N LYS A 97 14.24 -11.98 2.19
CA LYS A 97 14.52 -10.72 2.88
C LYS A 97 13.87 -10.61 4.26
N GLY A 98 12.92 -11.49 4.57
CA GLY A 98 12.15 -11.47 5.81
C GLY A 98 10.71 -11.89 5.54
N SER A 99 9.78 -11.33 6.30
CA SER A 99 8.36 -11.60 6.14
C SER A 99 7.50 -10.38 6.38
N ILE A 100 6.29 -10.41 5.85
CA ILE A 100 5.25 -9.41 6.06
C ILE A 100 3.90 -10.10 6.24
N ILE A 101 3.00 -9.51 7.01
CA ILE A 101 1.64 -10.03 7.15
C ILE A 101 0.80 -9.56 5.96
N GLU A 102 0.14 -10.48 5.29
CA GLU A 102 -0.95 -10.16 4.37
C GLU A 102 -2.26 -10.10 5.14
N ILE A 103 -3.04 -9.03 4.91
CA ILE A 103 -4.44 -8.92 5.29
C ILE A 103 -5.26 -8.98 4.00
N PRO A 104 -5.74 -10.18 3.60
CA PRO A 104 -6.22 -10.39 2.25
C PRO A 104 -7.48 -9.59 1.95
N PRO A 105 -7.51 -8.78 0.87
CA PRO A 105 -8.75 -8.25 0.32
C PRO A 105 -9.47 -9.33 -0.49
N HIS A 106 -10.68 -9.03 -0.95
CA HIS A 106 -11.40 -9.89 -1.89
C HIS A 106 -12.25 -9.05 -2.85
N TRP A 107 -12.25 -9.40 -4.15
CA TRP A 107 -13.01 -8.68 -5.17
C TRP A 107 -14.52 -8.63 -4.89
N GLY A 108 -15.08 -9.68 -4.32
CA GLY A 108 -16.50 -9.74 -3.94
C GLY A 108 -16.89 -8.81 -2.79
N THR A 109 -15.91 -8.19 -2.11
CA THR A 109 -16.11 -7.20 -1.03
C THR A 109 -15.54 -5.83 -1.40
N ASP A 110 -15.24 -5.61 -2.67
CA ASP A 110 -14.78 -4.33 -3.22
C ASP A 110 -15.96 -3.66 -3.95
N ASP A 111 -16.26 -2.43 -3.58
CA ASP A 111 -17.40 -1.67 -4.13
C ASP A 111 -17.17 -1.20 -5.58
N TRP A 112 -15.92 -1.24 -6.06
CA TRP A 112 -15.61 -0.89 -7.44
C TRP A 112 -16.16 -1.88 -8.46
N TRP A 113 -16.13 -3.19 -8.14
CA TRP A 113 -16.42 -4.25 -9.11
C TRP A 113 -17.92 -4.48 -9.32
N THR A 114 -18.77 -4.10 -8.37
CA THR A 114 -20.22 -4.16 -8.52
C THR A 114 -20.72 -3.00 -9.40
N LYS A 115 -20.62 -3.19 -10.72
CA LYS A 115 -21.50 -2.47 -11.64
C LYS A 115 -22.88 -3.11 -11.55
N GLU A 116 -23.84 -2.38 -10.96
CA GLU A 116 -25.24 -2.59 -11.31
C GLU A 116 -25.49 -2.37 -12.81
#